data_AF-A0A350XBD8-F1
#
_entry.id   AF-A0A350XBD8-F1
#
_cell.length_a   1.000
_cell.length_b   1.000
_cell.length_c   1.000
_cell.angle_alpha   90.00
_cell.angle_beta   90.00
_cell.angle_gamma   90.00
#
_symmetry.space_group_name_H-M   'P 1'
#
loop_
_entity.id
_entity.type
_entity.pdbx_description
1 polymer ?
#
loop_
_entity_poly.entity_id
_entity_poly.type
_entity_poly.pdbx_seq_one_letter_code
_entity_poly.pdbx_strand_id
1 'polypeptide(L)' 'MKAIATTVIVTAEGKITLQLPPDIAPGEHQVVLVIDEQVVPPKLGTKKERPPLNFPVHDVGPWPANLSLRREDMYDEWGR' A
#
# COMPACT_ATOMS: atom_id res chain seq x y z
N MET A 1 9.87 -10.72 33.00
CA MET A 1 10.26 -9.98 31.78
C MET A 1 9.05 -9.17 31.33
N LYS A 2 9.06 -7.84 31.49
CA LYS A 2 8.02 -6.96 30.93
C LYS A 2 8.65 -6.24 29.74
N ALA A 3 8.11 -6.43 28.54
CA ALA A 3 8.55 -5.72 27.34
C ALA A 3 7.64 -4.52 27.11
N ILE A 4 8.23 -3.33 26.98
CA ILE A 4 7.50 -2.09 26.70
C ILE A 4 7.76 -1.75 25.23
N ALA A 5 6.74 -1.91 24.41
CA ALA A 5 6.77 -1.47 23.02
C ALA A 5 6.14 -0.09 22.93
N THR A 6 6.92 0.91 22.57
CA THR A 6 6.44 2.30 22.43
C THR A 6 7.15 2.99 21.29
N THR A 7 6.44 3.89 20.62
CA THR A 7 7.00 4.73 19.57
C THR A 7 7.81 5.84 20.22
N VAL A 8 9.06 6.03 19.78
CA VAL A 8 9.93 7.10 20.29
C VAL A 8 10.31 8.04 19.15
N ILE A 9 10.38 9.34 19.46
CA ILE A 9 10.85 10.35 18.52
C ILE A 9 12.36 10.41 18.62
N VAL A 10 13.03 10.21 17.48
CA VAL A 10 14.47 10.47 17.35
C VAL A 10 14.63 11.94 17.01
N THR A 11 15.26 12.72 17.88
CA THR A 11 15.55 14.13 17.62
C THR A 11 16.64 14.27 16.56
N ALA A 12 16.77 15.44 15.94
CA ALA A 12 17.81 15.72 14.93
C ALA A 12 19.26 15.58 15.47
N GLU A 13 19.41 15.52 16.79
CA GLU A 13 20.67 15.28 17.50
C GLU A 13 20.99 13.79 17.71
N GLY A 14 20.14 12.89 17.22
CA GLY A 14 20.27 11.44 17.42
C GLY A 14 19.89 10.98 18.83
N LYS A 15 19.16 11.80 19.60
CA LYS A 15 18.69 11.42 20.94
C LYS A 15 17.28 10.85 20.88
N ILE A 16 17.03 9.84 21.70
CA ILE A 16 15.74 9.17 21.86
C ILE A 16 15.10 9.70 23.15
N THR A 17 13.97 10.42 23.05
CA THR A 17 13.23 10.92 24.21
C THR A 17 12.06 10.00 24.56
N LEU A 18 12.26 9.14 25.57
CA LEU A 18 11.22 8.23 26.06
C LEU A 18 10.62 8.76 27.36
N GLN A 19 9.32 9.01 27.37
CA GLN A 19 8.57 9.25 28.61
C GLN A 19 8.01 7.92 29.13
N LEU A 20 8.56 7.42 30.24
CA LEU A 20 8.04 6.20 30.86
C LEU A 20 6.68 6.48 31.52
N PRO A 21 5.69 5.58 31.39
CA PRO A 21 4.44 5.69 32.11
C PRO A 21 4.66 5.58 33.63
N PRO A 22 3.79 6.17 34.46
CA PRO A 22 3.93 6.18 35.92
C PRO A 22 3.81 4.81 36.59
N ASP A 23 3.48 3.77 35.83
CA ASP A 23 3.29 2.38 36.28
C ASP A 23 4.62 1.61 36.49
N ILE A 24 5.75 2.28 36.31
CA ILE A 24 7.09 1.70 36.48
C ILE A 24 7.71 2.30 37.73
N ALA A 25 7.94 1.45 38.73
CA ALA A 25 8.60 1.84 39.97
C ALA A 25 10.01 2.38 39.68
N PRO A 26 10.48 3.41 40.40
CA PRO A 26 11.86 3.86 40.27
C PRO A 26 12.82 2.72 40.63
N GLY A 27 13.76 2.41 39.75
CA GLY A 27 14.72 1.33 39.94
C GLY A 27 15.53 1.04 38.67
N GLU A 28 16.49 0.12 38.77
CA GLU A 28 17.27 -0.34 37.62
C GLU A 28 16.41 -1.20 36.69
N HIS A 29 16.33 -0.79 35.42
CA HIS A 29 15.57 -1.51 34.40
C HIS A 29 16.47 -1.74 33.19
N GLN A 30 16.49 -2.97 32.69
CA GLN A 30 17.15 -3.30 31.43
C GLN A 30 16.24 -2.86 30.27
N VAL A 31 16.75 -1.98 29.42
CA VAL A 31 16.06 -1.51 28.21
C VAL A 31 16.65 -2.22 27.00
N VAL A 32 15.79 -2.78 26.15
CA VAL A 32 16.17 -3.40 24.88
C VAL A 32 15.60 -2.56 23.74
N LEU A 33 16.46 -1.91 22.97
CA LEU A 33 16.08 -1.15 21.79
C LEU A 33 16.28 -2.03 20.56
N VAL A 34 15.20 -2.28 19.81
CA VAL A 34 15.26 -2.96 18.51
C VAL A 34 14.90 -1.94 17.45
N ILE A 35 15.86 -1.61 16.58
CA ILE A 35 15.67 -0.73 15.44
C ILE A 35 15.42 -1.62 14.23
N ASP A 36 14.17 -1.72 13.80
CA ASP A 36 13.82 -2.27 12.50
C ASP A 36 13.77 -1.11 11.51
N GLU A 37 14.87 -0.91 10.78
CA GLU A 37 14.99 0.15 9.78
C GLU A 37 14.18 -0.24 8.54
N GLN A 38 12.85 -0.08 8.62
CA GLN A 38 12.05 0.02 7.42
C GLN A 38 12.36 1.37 6.79
N VAL A 39 13.25 1.36 5.79
CA VAL A 39 13.37 2.43 4.82
C VAL A 39 12.05 2.50 4.06
N VAL A 40 11.03 3.07 4.69
CA VAL A 40 9.85 3.55 3.99
C VAL A 40 10.38 4.76 3.25
N PRO A 41 10.59 4.68 1.91
CA PRO A 41 11.04 5.83 1.16
C PRO A 41 10.12 7.00 1.53
N PRO A 42 10.67 8.21 1.75
CA PRO A 42 9.83 9.37 2.05
C PRO A 42 8.73 9.36 1.00
N LYS A 43 7.47 9.31 1.44
CA LYS A 43 6.34 9.52 0.55
C LYS A 43 6.60 10.87 -0.08
N LEU A 44 7.22 10.86 -1.27
CA LEU A 44 7.59 12.04 -2.00
C LEU A 44 6.29 12.80 -2.15
N GLY A 45 6.20 13.89 -1.40
CA GLY A 45 5.20 14.91 -1.61
C GLY A 45 5.18 15.24 -3.09
N THR A 46 3.98 15.49 -3.59
CA THR A 46 3.60 15.54 -5.01
C THR A 46 3.45 14.14 -5.63
N LYS A 47 2.20 13.68 -5.67
CA LYS A 47 1.73 12.76 -6.71
C LYS A 47 1.98 13.49 -8.03
N LYS A 48 3.19 13.41 -8.59
CA LYS A 48 3.45 13.83 -9.97
C LYS A 48 2.38 13.13 -10.79
N GLU A 49 1.47 13.89 -11.39
CA GLU A 49 0.54 13.35 -12.36
C GLU A 49 1.39 12.64 -13.39
N ARG A 50 1.29 11.32 -13.40
CA ARG A 50 1.95 10.53 -14.43
C ARG A 50 1.28 10.93 -15.74
N PRO A 51 2.05 11.25 -16.79
CA PRO A 51 1.44 11.49 -18.08
C PRO A 51 0.56 10.29 -18.45
N PRO A 52 -0.62 10.54 -19.04
CA PRO A 52 -1.49 9.45 -19.47
C PRO A 52 -0.72 8.54 -20.41
N LEU A 53 -0.92 7.23 -20.24
CA LEU A 53 -0.27 6.23 -21.08
C LEU A 53 -0.82 6.34 -22.50
N ASN A 54 0.05 6.58 -23.47
CA ASN A 54 -0.31 6.64 -24.88
C ASN A 54 -0.14 5.26 -25.51
N PHE A 55 -1.16 4.40 -25.35
CA PHE A 55 -1.20 3.10 -26.02
C PHE A 55 -1.77 3.24 -27.44
N PRO A 56 -1.26 2.49 -28.43
CA PRO A 56 -1.87 2.46 -29.74
C PRO A 56 -3.31 1.96 -29.63
N VAL A 57 -4.25 2.75 -30.14
CA VAL A 57 -5.68 2.38 -30.18
C VAL A 57 -5.96 1.69 -31.50
N HIS A 58 -6.43 0.46 -31.45
CA HIS A 58 -6.94 -0.24 -32.63
C HIS A 58 -8.41 0.15 -32.85
N ASP A 59 -8.72 0.77 -33.99
CA ASP A 59 -10.09 1.10 -34.39
C ASP A 59 -10.61 0.01 -35.33
N VAL A 60 -11.60 -0.75 -34.85
CA VAL A 60 -12.29 -1.82 -35.60
C VAL A 60 -13.63 -1.35 -36.18
N GLY A 61 -13.91 -0.05 -36.12
CA GLY A 61 -15.19 0.52 -36.52
C GLY A 61 -16.31 0.28 -35.50
N PRO A 62 -17.53 0.76 -35.81
CA PRO A 62 -18.67 0.62 -34.91
C PRO A 62 -19.08 -0.85 -34.77
N TRP A 63 -19.53 -1.21 -33.57
CA TRP A 63 -20.11 -2.53 -33.31
C TRP A 63 -21.35 -2.74 -34.20
N PRO A 64 -21.57 -3.94 -34.78
CA PRO A 64 -22.72 -4.17 -35.64
C PRO A 64 -24.01 -4.10 -34.81
N ALA A 65 -24.97 -3.30 -35.25
CA ALA A 65 -26.23 -3.06 -34.53
C ALA A 65 -27.04 -4.34 -34.29
N ASN A 66 -26.89 -5.33 -35.18
CA ASN A 66 -27.62 -6.60 -35.14
C ASN A 66 -26.73 -7.80 -34.76
N LEU A 67 -25.56 -7.56 -34.16
CA LEU A 67 -24.72 -8.68 -33.73
C LEU A 67 -25.38 -9.39 -32.54
N SER A 68 -25.82 -10.63 -32.77
CA SER A 68 -26.25 -11.49 -31.69
C SER A 68 -25.05 -12.12 -31.01
N LEU A 69 -25.01 -12.03 -29.67
CA LEU A 69 -24.04 -12.71 -28.80
C LEU A 69 -24.69 -13.91 -28.10
N ARG A 70 -25.82 -14.39 -28.62
CA ARG A 70 -26.45 -15.61 -28.12
C ARG A 70 -25.60 -16.81 -28.54
N ARG A 71 -25.61 -17.84 -27.70
CA ARG A 71 -24.83 -19.06 -27.93
C ARG A 71 -25.29 -19.76 -29.21
N GLU A 72 -26.59 -19.76 -29.45
CA GLU A 72 -27.22 -20.36 -30.62
C GLU A 72 -26.73 -19.69 -31.92
N ASP A 73 -26.65 -18.35 -31.94
CA ASP A 73 -26.15 -17.59 -33.10
C ASP A 73 -24.62 -17.67 -33.27
N MET A 74 -23.86 -17.81 -32.18
CA MET A 74 -22.40 -17.91 -32.20
C MET A 74 -21.87 -19.31 -32.52
N TYR A 75 -22.57 -20.35 -32.06
CA TYR A 75 -22.13 -21.75 -32.11
C TYR A 75 -23.04 -22.66 -32.94
N ASP A 76 -24.04 -22.08 -33.62
CA ASP A 76 -25.02 -22.81 -34.44
C ASP A 76 -25.76 -23.91 -33.64
N GLU A 77 -26.01 -23.63 -32.36
CA GLU A 77 -26.62 -24.58 -31.40
C GLU A 77 -28.15 -24.44 -31.36
N TRP A 78 -28.80 -24.53 -32.52
CA TRP A 78 -30.25 -24.57 -32.61
C TRP A 78 -30.74 -25.98 -32.33
N GLY A 79 -30.88 -26.31 -31.04
CA GLY A 79 -31.44 -27.54 -30.46
C GLY A 79 -31.76 -28.69 -31.44
N ARG A 80 -31.04 -29.82 -31.30
CA ARG A 80 -31.36 -31.06 -32.03
C ARG A 80 -32.81 -31.51 -31.85
#